data_AF-A0A838U0J3-F1
#
_entry.id   AF-A0A838U0J3-F1
#
_cell.length_a   1.000
_cell.length_b   1.000
_cell.length_c   1.000
_cell.angle_alpha   90.00
_cell.angle_beta   90.00
_cell.angle_gamma   90.00
#
_symmetry.space_group_name_H-M   'P 1'
#
loop_
_entity.id
_entity.type
_entity.pdbx_description
1 polymer ?
#
loop_
_entity_poly.entity_id
_entity_poly.type
_entity_poly.pdbx_seq_one_letter_code
_entity_poly.pdbx_strand_id
1 'polypeptide(L)'
;MHLQRTKLHFLRKKGELTDRARVGISLHAHTEHSKEMLDFIPHYAEQLPIISYFWKKEKVKYVERYGREVDWTGAFWSPPLTGQMVYDIEKSQINDAGLDAFVSLTDHDEITANLAVVDTAEGMVVPISLEWTVPFEFGFFHVGVHNLPRESAAEITKTLLDYSFNTERQTEENLKELLVMLSDIPQVLVILNHPLWDIEMAGKERHRELLMSFLRRHSRYIHALEVNGFRKWSENKGVIEISESYAMPVATGGDRHGCRPNTVINLTDARTFDEFVAEIRVDKKSQVALMPEYELPLHSRQLASFADILKTYPDFPEERRRWFDRVSFDTGSGLGVARLSEQGWDNAKRVWLRVAIWTLGVLGSPVARPIFRAARATKDRVPRDPEFTDFEIPRLEDVPAEFSSRTV
;
A
#
# COMPACT_ATOMS: atom_id res chain seq x y z
N MET A 1 -5.82 28.29 0.19
CA MET A 1 -5.23 28.35 -1.16
C MET A 1 -5.86 27.25 -2.00
N HIS A 2 -6.23 27.51 -3.26
CA HIS A 2 -6.78 26.46 -4.14
C HIS A 2 -5.65 25.63 -4.77
N LEU A 3 -5.78 24.31 -4.74
CA LEU A 3 -4.88 23.37 -5.43
C LEU A 3 -4.91 23.62 -6.94
N GLN A 4 -3.76 23.61 -7.61
CA GLN A 4 -3.68 23.92 -9.03
C GLN A 4 -3.90 22.69 -9.91
N ARG A 5 -3.52 21.52 -9.42
CA ARG A 5 -3.44 20.28 -10.22
C ARG A 5 -4.45 19.23 -9.81
N THR A 6 -4.91 19.29 -8.57
CA THR A 6 -5.75 18.25 -7.97
C THR A 6 -7.09 18.81 -7.55
N LYS A 7 -8.18 18.14 -7.94
CA LYS A 7 -9.52 18.38 -7.41
C LYS A 7 -9.90 17.27 -6.43
N LEU A 8 -10.22 17.67 -5.20
CA LEU A 8 -10.64 16.76 -4.13
C LEU A 8 -12.17 16.72 -4.03
N HIS A 9 -12.72 15.53 -3.78
CA HIS A 9 -14.13 15.33 -3.46
C HIS A 9 -14.25 14.56 -2.14
N PHE A 10 -14.97 15.10 -1.16
CA PHE A 10 -15.17 14.44 0.12
C PHE A 10 -16.60 13.92 0.25
N LEU A 11 -16.78 12.61 0.14
CA LEU A 11 -18.09 11.98 0.29
C LEU A 11 -18.41 11.72 1.76
N ARG A 12 -19.61 12.15 2.17
CA ARG A 12 -20.13 11.94 3.54
C ARG A 12 -21.09 10.77 3.65
N LYS A 13 -21.68 10.40 2.52
CA LYS A 13 -22.57 9.26 2.36
C LYS A 13 -22.28 8.65 0.99
N LYS A 14 -22.61 7.38 0.85
CA LYS A 14 -22.62 6.75 -0.47
C LYS A 14 -23.61 7.48 -1.37
N GLY A 15 -23.25 7.62 -2.64
CA GLY A 15 -24.04 8.31 -3.63
C GLY A 15 -23.40 8.17 -4.99
N GLU A 16 -24.16 8.52 -6.02
CA GLU A 16 -23.67 8.54 -7.39
C GLU A 16 -22.63 9.65 -7.56
N LEU A 17 -21.66 9.40 -8.45
CA LEU A 17 -20.59 10.31 -8.83
C LEU A 17 -20.64 10.68 -10.33
N THR A 18 -21.74 10.33 -11.00
CA THR A 18 -21.96 10.53 -12.44
C THR A 18 -21.95 11.99 -12.87
N ASP A 19 -22.19 12.92 -11.94
CA ASP A 19 -22.04 14.37 -12.16
C ASP A 19 -20.59 14.85 -12.08
N ARG A 20 -19.66 13.99 -11.62
CA ARG A 20 -18.24 14.33 -11.40
C ARG A 20 -17.32 13.72 -12.44
N ALA A 21 -17.60 12.50 -12.87
CA ALA A 21 -16.78 11.74 -13.79
C ALA A 21 -17.59 10.62 -14.45
N ARG A 22 -17.05 10.04 -15.51
CA ARG A 22 -17.59 8.83 -16.15
C ARG A 22 -16.99 7.55 -15.57
N VAL A 23 -15.74 7.62 -15.13
CA VAL A 23 -14.95 6.45 -14.72
C VAL A 23 -14.33 6.68 -13.34
N GLY A 24 -14.39 5.65 -12.50
CA GLY A 24 -13.61 5.55 -11.27
C GLY A 24 -12.42 4.61 -11.47
N ILE A 25 -11.29 4.94 -10.86
CA ILE A 25 -10.09 4.11 -10.90
C ILE A 25 -9.63 3.76 -9.49
N SER A 26 -9.59 2.46 -9.22
CA SER A 26 -8.98 1.91 -8.02
C SER A 26 -7.54 1.52 -8.32
N LEU A 27 -6.59 2.12 -7.59
CA LEU A 27 -5.17 1.77 -7.62
C LEU A 27 -4.76 1.25 -6.25
N HIS A 28 -3.68 0.50 -6.22
CA HIS A 28 -3.00 0.08 -5.00
C HIS A 28 -3.88 -0.77 -4.06
N ALA A 29 -3.97 -2.05 -4.39
CA ALA A 29 -4.62 -3.07 -3.58
C ALA A 29 -3.83 -4.37 -3.67
N HIS A 30 -3.76 -5.08 -2.54
CA HIS A 30 -2.95 -6.28 -2.35
C HIS A 30 -3.83 -7.53 -2.30
N THR A 31 -3.31 -8.60 -2.86
CA THR A 31 -3.95 -9.90 -3.07
C THR A 31 -3.14 -10.99 -2.37
N GLU A 32 -3.60 -12.24 -2.46
CA GLU A 32 -2.88 -13.39 -1.92
C GLU A 32 -1.48 -13.63 -2.50
N HIS A 33 -1.12 -12.94 -3.58
CA HIS A 33 0.21 -12.97 -4.15
C HIS A 33 1.17 -11.97 -3.51
N SER A 34 0.67 -10.95 -2.80
CA SER A 34 1.52 -10.03 -2.06
C SER A 34 2.21 -10.73 -0.90
N LYS A 35 3.51 -10.43 -0.74
CA LYS A 35 4.35 -10.93 0.34
C LYS A 35 4.61 -9.81 1.34
N GLU A 36 3.76 -9.76 2.35
CA GLU A 36 3.86 -8.77 3.41
C GLU A 36 4.89 -9.19 4.45
N MET A 37 6.04 -8.51 4.46
CA MET A 37 7.16 -8.85 5.34
C MET A 37 6.78 -8.77 6.82
N LEU A 38 7.35 -9.66 7.63
CA LEU A 38 7.08 -9.79 9.07
C LEU A 38 8.30 -9.50 9.96
N ASP A 39 9.34 -8.91 9.39
CA ASP A 39 10.58 -8.52 10.05
C ASP A 39 10.38 -7.52 11.21
N PHE A 40 9.29 -6.76 11.20
CA PHE A 40 8.89 -5.87 12.29
C PHE A 40 8.25 -6.57 13.50
N ILE A 41 7.78 -7.82 13.37
CA ILE A 41 7.08 -8.52 14.46
C ILE A 41 7.91 -8.57 15.76
N PRO A 42 9.20 -8.93 15.74
CA PRO A 42 10.01 -8.95 16.96
C PRO A 42 10.00 -7.62 17.71
N HIS A 43 10.04 -6.48 17.00
CA HIS A 43 10.05 -5.16 17.61
C HIS A 43 8.76 -4.88 18.39
N TYR A 44 7.60 -5.15 17.80
CA TYR A 44 6.29 -4.86 18.43
C TYR A 44 5.85 -5.91 19.45
N ALA A 45 6.12 -7.19 19.19
CA ALA A 45 5.73 -8.28 20.08
C ALA A 45 6.37 -8.14 21.47
N GLU A 46 7.60 -7.59 21.54
CA GLU A 46 8.31 -7.40 22.80
C GLU A 46 7.79 -6.23 23.64
N GLN A 47 7.15 -5.23 23.02
CA GLN A 47 6.65 -4.02 23.68
C GLN A 47 5.30 -4.22 24.39
N LEU A 48 4.53 -5.25 24.01
CA LEU A 48 3.19 -5.49 24.56
C LEU A 48 3.27 -6.52 25.70
N PRO A 49 3.03 -6.16 26.98
CA PRO A 49 3.41 -7.00 28.13
C PRO A 49 2.89 -8.45 28.11
N ILE A 50 1.63 -8.64 27.72
CA ILE A 50 1.01 -9.98 27.65
C ILE A 50 1.55 -10.77 26.44
N ILE A 51 1.67 -10.12 25.28
CA ILE A 51 2.16 -10.75 24.04
C ILE A 51 3.63 -11.11 24.21
N SER A 52 4.43 -10.21 24.79
CA SER A 52 5.86 -10.39 25.09
C SER A 52 6.12 -11.63 25.94
N TYR A 53 5.27 -11.91 26.94
CA TYR A 53 5.37 -13.12 27.75
C TYR A 53 5.20 -14.40 26.90
N PHE A 54 4.13 -14.48 26.11
CA PHE A 54 3.88 -15.66 25.26
C PHE A 54 4.88 -15.77 24.11
N TRP A 55 5.27 -14.64 23.53
CA TRP A 55 6.27 -14.53 22.48
C TRP A 55 7.61 -15.12 22.92
N LYS A 56 8.12 -14.72 24.09
CA LYS A 56 9.37 -15.26 24.66
C LYS A 56 9.28 -16.77 24.88
N LYS A 57 8.14 -17.26 25.40
CA LYS A 57 7.93 -18.70 25.61
C LYS A 57 7.94 -19.49 24.29
N GLU A 58 7.35 -18.95 23.23
CA GLU A 58 7.35 -19.59 21.92
C GLU A 58 8.74 -19.53 21.25
N LYS A 59 9.50 -18.45 21.42
CA LYS A 59 10.91 -18.37 20.99
C LYS A 59 11.75 -19.49 21.63
N VAL A 60 11.64 -19.68 22.94
CA VAL A 60 12.38 -20.75 23.66
C VAL A 60 12.03 -22.13 23.09
N LYS A 61 10.74 -22.45 22.93
CA LYS A 61 10.31 -23.73 22.34
C LYS A 61 10.81 -23.93 20.91
N TYR A 62 10.89 -22.86 20.12
CA TYR A 62 11.41 -22.93 18.76
C TYR A 62 12.91 -23.27 18.77
N VAL A 63 13.69 -22.57 19.61
CA VAL A 63 15.13 -22.86 19.78
C VAL A 63 15.35 -24.28 20.29
N GLU A 64 14.57 -24.75 21.26
CA GLU A 64 14.62 -26.13 21.75
C GLU A 64 14.37 -27.17 20.65
N ARG A 65 13.52 -26.84 19.67
CA ARG A 65 13.15 -27.77 18.59
C ARG A 65 14.13 -27.75 17.41
N TYR A 66 14.64 -26.58 17.03
CA TYR A 66 15.44 -26.41 15.80
C TYR A 66 16.90 -26.01 16.06
N GLY A 67 17.29 -25.76 17.31
CA GLY A 67 18.66 -25.39 17.68
C GLY A 67 19.08 -23.98 17.24
N ARG A 68 18.14 -23.14 16.77
CA ARG A 68 18.39 -21.76 16.32
C ARG A 68 17.16 -20.88 16.50
N GLU A 69 17.36 -19.57 16.39
CA GLU A 69 16.26 -18.60 16.36
C GLU A 69 15.50 -18.63 15.03
N VAL A 70 14.28 -18.09 15.03
CA VAL A 70 13.51 -17.89 13.80
C VAL A 70 14.17 -16.76 13.02
N ASP A 71 14.46 -17.00 11.75
CA ASP A 71 14.87 -15.94 10.83
C ASP A 71 13.61 -15.22 10.31
N TRP A 72 13.39 -14.01 10.82
CA TRP A 72 12.26 -13.18 10.42
C TRP A 72 12.54 -12.37 9.14
N THR A 73 13.78 -12.33 8.66
CA THR A 73 14.16 -11.51 7.49
C THR A 73 13.49 -11.98 6.20
N GLY A 74 13.20 -13.29 6.09
CA GLY A 74 12.45 -13.89 4.98
C GLY A 74 11.02 -14.29 5.34
N ALA A 75 10.52 -13.90 6.52
CA ALA A 75 9.18 -14.23 6.95
C ALA A 75 8.17 -13.24 6.36
N PHE A 76 7.07 -13.76 5.83
CA PHE A 76 6.00 -12.95 5.25
C PHE A 76 4.63 -13.58 5.50
N TRP A 77 3.58 -12.78 5.33
CA TRP A 77 2.21 -13.26 5.22
C TRP A 77 1.59 -12.82 3.89
N SER A 78 0.52 -13.49 3.49
CA SER A 78 -0.24 -13.13 2.29
C SER A 78 -1.68 -12.71 2.64
N PRO A 79 -2.21 -11.63 2.03
CA PRO A 79 -3.61 -11.26 2.09
C PRO A 79 -4.58 -12.43 1.81
N PRO A 80 -5.79 -12.39 2.39
CA PRO A 80 -6.72 -13.52 2.28
C PRO A 80 -7.35 -13.63 0.89
N LEU A 81 -7.52 -12.53 0.16
CA LEU A 81 -8.33 -12.51 -1.05
C LEU A 81 -7.51 -12.83 -2.31
N THR A 82 -8.09 -13.61 -3.22
CA THR A 82 -7.51 -13.83 -4.55
C THR A 82 -7.54 -12.53 -5.38
N GLY A 83 -6.72 -12.45 -6.43
CA GLY A 83 -6.73 -11.30 -7.34
C GLY A 83 -8.12 -10.98 -7.90
N GLN A 84 -8.88 -12.00 -8.30
CA GLN A 84 -10.24 -11.83 -8.80
C GLN A 84 -11.19 -11.27 -7.74
N MET A 85 -11.12 -11.76 -6.51
CA MET A 85 -11.98 -11.27 -5.42
C MET A 85 -11.70 -9.79 -5.10
N VAL A 86 -10.43 -9.38 -5.09
CA VAL A 86 -10.06 -7.97 -4.88
C VAL A 86 -10.57 -7.12 -6.05
N TYR A 87 -10.33 -7.55 -7.29
CA TYR A 87 -10.80 -6.87 -8.49
C TYR A 87 -12.32 -6.64 -8.45
N ASP A 88 -13.10 -7.68 -8.14
CA ASP A 88 -14.56 -7.60 -8.10
C ASP A 88 -15.08 -6.68 -7.00
N ILE A 89 -14.44 -6.67 -5.83
CA ILE A 89 -14.80 -5.79 -4.71
C ILE A 89 -14.57 -4.32 -5.06
N GLU A 90 -13.41 -4.00 -5.65
CA GLU A 90 -13.07 -2.64 -6.08
C GLU A 90 -13.99 -2.16 -7.21
N LYS A 91 -14.20 -3.02 -8.21
CA LYS A 91 -15.12 -2.76 -9.33
C LYS A 91 -16.55 -2.54 -8.85
N SER A 92 -17.05 -3.39 -7.96
CA SER A 92 -18.39 -3.24 -7.40
C SER A 92 -18.56 -1.91 -6.66
N GLN A 93 -17.56 -1.48 -5.88
CA GLN A 93 -17.65 -0.19 -5.20
C GLN A 93 -17.78 0.98 -6.18
N ILE A 94 -17.01 0.97 -7.28
CA ILE A 94 -17.02 2.03 -8.28
C ILE A 94 -18.35 2.02 -9.06
N ASN A 95 -18.81 0.83 -9.46
CA ASN A 95 -20.09 0.66 -10.15
C ASN A 95 -21.28 1.08 -9.28
N ASP A 96 -21.24 0.80 -7.97
CA ASP A 96 -22.26 1.25 -7.00
C ASP A 96 -22.33 2.80 -6.89
N ALA A 97 -21.27 3.51 -7.30
CA ALA A 97 -21.25 4.96 -7.43
C ALA A 97 -21.68 5.45 -8.83
N GLY A 98 -22.15 4.55 -9.70
CA GLY A 98 -22.66 4.84 -11.04
C GLY A 98 -21.58 5.07 -12.10
N LEU A 99 -20.32 4.72 -11.83
CA LEU A 99 -19.20 4.93 -12.74
C LEU A 99 -18.76 3.61 -13.40
N ASP A 100 -18.16 3.70 -14.59
CA ASP A 100 -17.36 2.59 -15.12
C ASP A 100 -16.09 2.43 -14.28
N ALA A 101 -15.51 1.23 -14.23
CA ALA A 101 -14.40 0.92 -13.33
C ALA A 101 -13.15 0.43 -14.05
N PHE A 102 -12.01 1.06 -13.73
CA PHE A 102 -10.69 0.45 -13.89
C PHE A 102 -10.12 0.08 -12.52
N VAL A 103 -9.51 -1.11 -12.42
CA VAL A 103 -8.88 -1.59 -11.19
C VAL A 103 -7.48 -2.07 -11.54
N SER A 104 -6.49 -1.55 -10.81
CA SER A 104 -5.07 -1.90 -10.93
C SER A 104 -4.60 -2.49 -9.61
N LEU A 105 -4.28 -3.79 -9.62
CA LEU A 105 -3.77 -4.54 -8.48
C LEU A 105 -2.25 -4.39 -8.42
N THR A 106 -1.68 -4.23 -7.23
CA THR A 106 -0.25 -3.95 -7.09
C THR A 106 0.33 -4.73 -5.91
N ASP A 107 0.38 -6.05 -6.04
CA ASP A 107 1.09 -6.87 -5.07
C ASP A 107 2.55 -6.45 -4.95
N HIS A 108 3.13 -6.63 -3.76
CA HIS A 108 4.55 -6.37 -3.53
C HIS A 108 5.42 -7.20 -4.46
N ASP A 109 6.16 -6.50 -5.33
CA ASP A 109 7.19 -7.09 -6.19
C ASP A 109 6.68 -8.26 -7.05
N GLU A 110 5.39 -8.29 -7.38
CA GLU A 110 4.70 -9.43 -8.01
C GLU A 110 3.58 -8.97 -8.96
N ILE A 111 3.41 -9.68 -10.08
CA ILE A 111 2.38 -9.38 -11.10
C ILE A 111 1.41 -10.54 -11.36
N THR A 112 1.60 -11.69 -10.71
CA THR A 112 0.83 -12.92 -10.96
C THR A 112 -0.68 -12.71 -10.85
N ALA A 113 -1.16 -11.95 -9.86
CA ALA A 113 -2.58 -11.67 -9.70
C ALA A 113 -3.16 -10.92 -10.91
N ASN A 114 -2.41 -9.96 -11.45
CA ASN A 114 -2.83 -9.20 -12.63
C ASN A 114 -2.99 -10.11 -13.84
N LEU A 115 -2.01 -10.99 -14.09
CA LEU A 115 -2.05 -11.93 -15.21
C LEU A 115 -3.24 -12.89 -15.08
N ALA A 116 -3.50 -13.41 -13.88
CA ALA A 116 -4.64 -14.28 -13.62
C ALA A 116 -6.00 -13.59 -13.86
N VAL A 117 -6.14 -12.32 -13.46
CA VAL A 117 -7.36 -11.55 -13.70
C VAL A 117 -7.51 -11.22 -15.19
N VAL A 118 -6.44 -10.83 -15.89
CA VAL A 118 -6.45 -10.56 -17.34
C VAL A 118 -6.97 -11.76 -18.13
N ASP A 119 -6.52 -12.97 -17.80
CA ASP A 119 -6.89 -14.18 -18.53
C ASP A 119 -8.37 -14.58 -18.33
N THR A 120 -9.03 -14.06 -17.30
CA THR A 120 -10.46 -14.34 -17.01
C THR A 120 -11.40 -13.20 -17.43
N ALA A 121 -10.89 -11.98 -17.57
CA ALA A 121 -11.67 -10.78 -17.89
C ALA A 121 -11.84 -10.62 -19.41
N GLU A 122 -12.69 -11.45 -20.03
CA GLU A 122 -12.98 -11.35 -21.48
C GLU A 122 -13.40 -9.93 -21.89
N GLY A 123 -12.67 -9.34 -22.85
CA GLY A 123 -12.99 -8.04 -23.43
C GLY A 123 -12.68 -6.83 -22.55
N MET A 124 -12.06 -7.00 -21.38
CA MET A 124 -11.66 -5.89 -20.50
C MET A 124 -10.14 -5.75 -20.44
N VAL A 125 -9.66 -4.50 -20.48
CA VAL A 125 -8.23 -4.21 -20.28
C VAL A 125 -7.98 -4.05 -18.79
N VAL A 126 -7.29 -5.03 -18.19
CA VAL A 126 -6.83 -4.97 -16.79
C VAL A 126 -5.34 -4.60 -16.79
N PRO A 127 -4.94 -3.49 -16.14
CA PRO A 127 -3.55 -3.05 -16.12
C PRO A 127 -2.64 -4.04 -15.40
N ILE A 128 -1.52 -4.45 -16.01
CA ILE A 128 -0.49 -5.24 -15.33
C ILE A 128 0.37 -4.31 -14.48
N SER A 129 0.33 -4.47 -13.16
CA SER A 129 0.89 -3.49 -12.23
C SER A 129 1.51 -4.16 -11.01
N LEU A 130 2.41 -3.47 -10.30
CA LEU A 130 3.06 -3.96 -9.08
C LEU A 130 3.39 -2.80 -8.14
N GLU A 131 3.52 -3.09 -6.86
CA GLU A 131 4.17 -2.20 -5.90
C GLU A 131 5.65 -2.60 -5.81
N TRP A 132 6.52 -1.82 -6.44
CA TRP A 132 7.94 -2.09 -6.50
C TRP A 132 8.64 -1.56 -5.24
N THR A 133 9.35 -2.43 -4.53
CA THR A 133 10.21 -2.05 -3.40
C THR A 133 11.51 -1.46 -3.91
N VAL A 134 11.77 -0.18 -3.61
CA VAL A 134 12.94 0.57 -4.07
C VAL A 134 13.87 0.89 -2.89
N PRO A 135 14.94 0.11 -2.67
CA PRO A 135 16.01 0.48 -1.74
C PRO A 135 16.58 1.85 -2.08
N PHE A 136 16.74 2.71 -1.08
CA PHE A 136 17.27 4.05 -1.25
C PHE A 136 17.97 4.54 0.01
N GLU A 137 19.27 4.79 -0.10
CA GLU A 137 20.15 5.15 1.02
C GLU A 137 20.01 4.17 2.19
N PHE A 138 19.48 4.61 3.34
CA PHE A 138 19.36 3.80 4.55
C PHE A 138 18.00 3.11 4.71
N GLY A 139 17.06 3.31 3.78
CA GLY A 139 15.71 2.75 3.83
C GLY A 139 15.23 2.34 2.46
N PHE A 140 13.91 2.39 2.25
CA PHE A 140 13.30 2.14 0.95
C PHE A 140 12.00 2.94 0.78
N PHE A 141 11.54 3.04 -0.47
CA PHE A 141 10.22 3.51 -0.83
C PHE A 141 9.46 2.44 -1.61
N HIS A 142 8.15 2.55 -1.62
CA HIS A 142 7.34 1.79 -2.56
C HIS A 142 6.92 2.65 -3.74
N VAL A 143 7.07 2.11 -4.95
CA VAL A 143 6.71 2.76 -6.19
C VAL A 143 5.66 1.93 -6.90
N GLY A 144 4.45 2.47 -7.02
CA GLY A 144 3.41 1.89 -7.85
C GLY A 144 3.78 2.03 -9.32
N VAL A 145 4.02 0.90 -9.99
CA VAL A 145 4.28 0.83 -11.43
C VAL A 145 3.04 0.21 -12.07
N HIS A 146 2.29 1.03 -12.81
CA HIS A 146 1.00 0.65 -13.36
C HIS A 146 1.03 0.54 -14.88
N ASN A 147 0.23 -0.39 -15.40
CA ASN A 147 -0.05 -0.57 -16.82
C ASN A 147 1.20 -0.91 -17.67
N LEU A 148 2.00 -1.85 -17.17
CA LEU A 148 3.12 -2.41 -17.93
C LEU A 148 2.62 -3.06 -19.23
N PRO A 149 3.38 -2.95 -20.34
CA PRO A 149 3.03 -3.62 -21.59
C PRO A 149 3.05 -5.14 -21.42
N ARG A 150 1.99 -5.83 -21.83
CA ARG A 150 1.84 -7.29 -21.61
C ARG A 150 3.01 -8.12 -22.12
N GLU A 151 3.58 -7.77 -23.27
CA GLU A 151 4.66 -8.52 -23.92
C GLU A 151 5.98 -8.45 -23.14
N SER A 152 6.24 -7.34 -22.43
CA SER A 152 7.49 -7.09 -21.72
C SER A 152 7.33 -7.02 -20.19
N ALA A 153 6.11 -7.13 -19.66
CA ALA A 153 5.84 -6.98 -18.23
C ALA A 153 6.71 -7.91 -17.37
N ALA A 154 6.82 -9.19 -17.73
CA ALA A 154 7.64 -10.15 -16.98
C ALA A 154 9.15 -9.79 -16.98
N GLU A 155 9.66 -9.32 -18.12
CA GLU A 155 11.07 -8.91 -18.25
C GLU A 155 11.35 -7.62 -17.47
N ILE A 156 10.45 -6.64 -17.57
CA ILE A 156 10.54 -5.39 -16.81
C ILE A 156 10.49 -5.68 -15.32
N THR A 157 9.50 -6.45 -14.85
CA THR A 157 9.39 -6.83 -13.44
C THR A 157 10.67 -7.50 -12.96
N LYS A 158 11.20 -8.50 -13.67
CA LYS A 158 12.46 -9.15 -13.32
C LYS A 158 13.61 -8.14 -13.18
N THR A 159 13.68 -7.17 -14.08
CA THR A 159 14.72 -6.13 -14.08
C THR A 159 14.60 -5.20 -12.86
N LEU A 160 13.37 -4.82 -12.49
CA LEU A 160 13.10 -4.05 -11.27
C LEU A 160 13.48 -4.84 -10.01
N LEU A 161 13.16 -6.13 -9.95
CA LEU A 161 13.47 -6.97 -8.80
C LEU A 161 14.97 -7.27 -8.66
N ASP A 162 15.71 -7.35 -9.76
CA ASP A 162 17.18 -7.44 -9.70
C ASP A 162 17.76 -6.24 -8.96
N TYR A 163 17.23 -5.03 -9.19
CA TYR A 163 17.63 -3.86 -8.39
C TYR A 163 17.27 -4.00 -6.91
N SER A 164 16.03 -4.43 -6.60
CA SER A 164 15.56 -4.52 -5.22
C SER A 164 16.34 -5.54 -4.38
N PHE A 165 16.68 -6.68 -4.96
CA PHE A 165 17.20 -7.82 -4.20
C PHE A 165 18.67 -8.16 -4.48
N ASN A 166 19.30 -7.54 -5.49
CA ASN A 166 20.75 -7.65 -5.71
C ASN A 166 21.46 -6.38 -5.25
N THR A 167 22.11 -6.44 -4.09
CA THR A 167 22.80 -5.28 -3.49
C THR A 167 23.88 -4.69 -4.38
N GLU A 168 24.50 -5.47 -5.28
CA GLU A 168 25.49 -4.94 -6.24
C GLU A 168 24.85 -4.02 -7.30
N ARG A 169 23.54 -4.16 -7.52
CA ARG A 169 22.77 -3.35 -8.46
C ARG A 169 22.18 -2.10 -7.82
N GLN A 170 22.21 -1.96 -6.49
CA GLN A 170 21.61 -0.85 -5.75
C GLN A 170 22.46 0.44 -5.81
N THR A 171 22.66 0.95 -7.03
CA THR A 171 23.36 2.22 -7.26
C THR A 171 22.38 3.31 -7.70
N GLU A 172 22.75 4.57 -7.48
CA GLU A 172 21.93 5.71 -7.91
C GLU A 172 21.74 5.75 -9.44
N GLU A 173 22.78 5.43 -10.20
CA GLU A 173 22.69 5.41 -11.67
C GLU A 173 21.74 4.30 -12.14
N ASN A 174 21.83 3.10 -11.58
CA ASN A 174 20.91 2.01 -11.94
C ASN A 174 19.45 2.37 -11.62
N LEU A 175 19.18 2.94 -10.44
CA LEU A 175 17.82 3.39 -10.10
C LEU A 175 17.30 4.43 -11.10
N LYS A 176 18.14 5.39 -11.45
CA LYS A 176 17.81 6.42 -12.42
C LYS A 176 17.53 5.82 -13.80
N GLU A 177 18.34 4.89 -14.28
CA GLU A 177 18.12 4.19 -15.56
C GLU A 177 16.78 3.43 -15.57
N LEU A 178 16.42 2.75 -14.47
CA LEU A 178 15.14 2.05 -14.35
C LEU A 178 13.95 3.02 -14.39
N LEU A 179 14.04 4.14 -13.67
CA LEU A 179 13.00 5.16 -13.68
C LEU A 179 12.88 5.86 -15.04
N VAL A 180 14.00 6.07 -15.77
CA VAL A 180 13.99 6.53 -17.16
C VAL A 180 13.27 5.52 -18.04
N MET A 181 13.65 4.25 -17.98
CA MET A 181 13.05 3.18 -18.78
C MET A 181 11.53 3.10 -18.57
N LEU A 182 11.06 3.16 -17.31
CA LEU A 182 9.62 3.18 -17.01
C LEU A 182 8.95 4.46 -17.54
N SER A 183 9.60 5.61 -17.40
CA SER A 183 9.09 6.88 -17.91
C SER A 183 9.07 6.96 -19.44
N ASP A 184 9.93 6.24 -20.15
CA ASP A 184 9.97 6.27 -21.62
C ASP A 184 8.82 5.47 -22.25
N ILE A 185 8.14 4.62 -21.48
CA ILE A 185 6.94 3.88 -21.91
C ILE A 185 5.70 4.77 -21.69
N PRO A 186 5.04 5.32 -22.73
CA PRO A 186 4.00 6.34 -22.58
C PRO A 186 2.76 5.90 -21.77
N GLN A 187 2.42 4.60 -21.85
CA GLN A 187 1.28 4.02 -21.17
C GLN A 187 1.55 3.63 -19.71
N VAL A 188 2.80 3.66 -19.25
CA VAL A 188 3.17 3.31 -17.87
C VAL A 188 2.99 4.52 -16.96
N LEU A 189 2.38 4.30 -15.81
CA LEU A 189 2.25 5.28 -14.75
C LEU A 189 3.11 4.88 -13.55
N VAL A 190 3.84 5.85 -13.01
CA VAL A 190 4.81 5.66 -11.91
C VAL A 190 4.40 6.58 -10.77
N ILE A 191 3.95 6.00 -9.67
CA ILE A 191 3.44 6.72 -8.50
C ILE A 191 4.34 6.41 -7.32
N LEU A 192 4.73 7.43 -6.56
CA LEU A 192 5.39 7.20 -5.27
C LEU A 192 4.29 6.91 -4.23
N ASN A 193 4.22 5.65 -3.78
CA ASN A 193 3.20 5.19 -2.86
C ASN A 193 3.49 5.69 -1.43
N HIS A 194 2.41 6.01 -0.71
CA HIS A 194 2.35 6.46 0.69
C HIS A 194 3.63 7.16 1.20
N PRO A 195 4.11 8.22 0.53
CA PRO A 195 5.50 8.67 0.61
C PRO A 195 5.95 9.14 1.99
N LEU A 196 5.01 9.60 2.83
CA LEU A 196 5.27 10.06 4.19
C LEU A 196 5.16 8.96 5.25
N TRP A 197 4.87 7.72 4.86
CA TRP A 197 4.86 6.60 5.79
C TRP A 197 6.30 6.18 6.12
N ASP A 198 6.70 6.47 7.35
CA ASP A 198 7.93 5.97 7.98
C ASP A 198 7.78 4.47 8.32
N ILE A 199 7.84 3.62 7.29
CA ILE A 199 7.72 2.15 7.40
C ILE A 199 8.89 1.55 8.18
N GLU A 200 10.10 2.05 7.92
CA GLU A 200 11.36 1.64 8.56
C GLU A 200 11.46 2.06 10.03
N MET A 201 10.52 2.87 10.52
CA MET A 201 10.54 3.42 11.88
C MET A 201 11.84 4.21 12.15
N ALA A 202 12.39 4.85 11.11
CA ALA A 202 13.60 5.65 11.18
C ALA A 202 13.40 6.97 11.95
N GLY A 203 12.14 7.35 12.18
CA GLY A 203 11.71 8.59 12.78
C GLY A 203 11.22 9.56 11.71
N LYS A 204 10.08 10.21 11.99
CA LYS A 204 9.39 11.10 11.03
C LYS A 204 10.29 12.13 10.34
N GLU A 205 11.20 12.79 11.07
CA GLU A 205 12.06 13.82 10.49
C GLU A 205 13.08 13.21 9.54
N ARG A 206 13.74 12.14 9.98
CA ARG A 206 14.72 11.41 9.18
C ARG A 206 14.10 10.79 7.92
N HIS A 207 12.89 10.23 8.03
CA HIS A 207 12.13 9.75 6.87
C HIS A 207 11.76 10.89 5.91
N ARG A 208 11.40 12.06 6.44
CA ARG A 208 11.11 13.24 5.62
C ARG A 208 12.36 13.70 4.86
N GLU A 209 13.53 13.74 5.50
CA GLU A 209 14.80 14.04 4.83
C GLU A 209 15.08 13.07 3.67
N LEU A 210 14.90 11.76 3.92
CA LEU A 210 15.04 10.71 2.91
C LEU A 210 14.09 10.92 1.72
N LEU A 211 12.81 11.22 1.99
CA LEU A 211 11.81 11.49 0.95
C LEU A 211 12.20 12.70 0.10
N MET A 212 12.62 13.78 0.73
CA MET A 212 13.01 14.99 0.00
C MET A 212 14.30 14.77 -0.80
N SER A 213 15.23 13.96 -0.29
CA SER A 213 16.40 13.50 -1.03
C SER A 213 16.00 12.73 -2.30
N PHE A 214 15.09 11.75 -2.17
CA PHE A 214 14.56 10.99 -3.29
C PHE A 214 13.89 11.88 -4.34
N LEU A 215 12.96 12.75 -3.93
CA LEU A 215 12.23 13.63 -4.84
C LEU A 215 13.15 14.61 -5.56
N ARG A 216 14.18 15.17 -4.89
CA ARG A 216 15.16 16.04 -5.58
C ARG A 216 15.90 15.34 -6.71
N ARG A 217 16.25 14.08 -6.55
CA ARG A 217 17.02 13.30 -7.54
C ARG A 217 16.14 12.71 -8.64
N HIS A 218 14.91 12.30 -8.29
CA HIS A 218 14.10 11.42 -9.13
C HIS A 218 12.71 11.94 -9.49
N SER A 219 12.23 13.07 -8.94
CA SER A 219 10.87 13.59 -9.18
C SER A 219 10.49 13.74 -10.65
N ARG A 220 11.46 14.03 -11.53
CA ARG A 220 11.22 14.12 -12.99
C ARG A 220 10.67 12.83 -13.63
N TYR A 221 10.85 11.68 -12.99
CA TYR A 221 10.39 10.37 -13.45
C TYR A 221 9.23 9.81 -12.62
N ILE A 222 8.85 10.51 -11.55
CA ILE A 222 7.65 10.20 -10.78
C ILE A 222 6.52 11.01 -11.38
N HIS A 223 5.36 10.39 -11.57
CA HIS A 223 4.23 11.02 -12.26
C HIS A 223 3.21 11.62 -11.31
N ALA A 224 3.03 11.01 -10.14
CA ALA A 224 2.20 11.52 -9.07
C ALA A 224 2.67 11.03 -7.69
N LEU A 225 2.22 11.70 -6.63
CA LEU A 225 2.35 11.22 -5.26
C LEU A 225 1.03 10.62 -4.75
N GLU A 226 1.11 9.56 -3.96
CA GLU A 226 -0.10 8.87 -3.51
C GLU A 226 -0.79 9.55 -2.32
N VAL A 227 -2.07 9.88 -2.50
CA VAL A 227 -3.03 10.07 -1.41
C VAL A 227 -3.57 8.69 -1.02
N ASN A 228 -3.10 8.19 0.11
CA ASN A 228 -3.29 6.78 0.45
C ASN A 228 -4.52 6.55 1.36
N GLY A 229 -5.37 5.62 0.97
CA GLY A 229 -6.60 5.27 1.69
C GLY A 229 -6.33 4.74 3.09
N PHE A 230 -5.23 4.04 3.31
CA PHE A 230 -4.79 3.49 4.59
C PHE A 230 -3.93 4.44 5.43
N ARG A 231 -3.88 5.73 5.10
CA ARG A 231 -3.20 6.77 5.91
C ARG A 231 -4.17 7.77 6.54
N LYS A 232 -3.66 8.61 7.45
CA LYS A 232 -4.45 9.67 8.13
C LYS A 232 -4.57 10.90 7.24
N TRP A 233 -5.59 11.72 7.49
CA TRP A 233 -5.80 12.96 6.74
C TRP A 233 -4.62 13.92 6.83
N SER A 234 -4.05 14.15 8.02
CA SER A 234 -2.92 15.08 8.16
C SER A 234 -1.68 14.64 7.39
N GLU A 235 -1.51 13.33 7.19
CA GLU A 235 -0.42 12.78 6.39
C GLU A 235 -0.69 12.98 4.90
N ASN A 236 -1.88 12.60 4.40
CA ASN A 236 -2.26 12.83 3.01
C ASN A 236 -2.29 14.32 2.63
N LYS A 237 -2.69 15.20 3.55
CA LYS A 237 -2.56 16.66 3.39
C LYS A 237 -1.10 17.05 3.14
N GLY A 238 -0.17 16.52 3.95
CA GLY A 238 1.26 16.75 3.75
C GLY A 238 1.78 16.23 2.41
N VAL A 239 1.26 15.09 1.92
CA VAL A 239 1.59 14.59 0.57
C VAL A 239 1.09 15.54 -0.51
N ILE A 240 -0.16 16.03 -0.39
CA ILE A 240 -0.74 17.00 -1.34
C ILE A 240 0.10 18.29 -1.38
N GLU A 241 0.51 18.78 -0.21
CA GLU A 241 1.37 19.97 -0.10
C GLU A 241 2.71 19.78 -0.81
N ILE A 242 3.39 18.64 -0.59
CA ILE A 242 4.64 18.30 -1.29
C ILE A 242 4.39 18.19 -2.80
N SER A 243 3.30 17.54 -3.21
CA SER A 243 2.96 17.35 -4.63
C SER A 243 2.82 18.68 -5.36
N GLU A 244 2.12 19.64 -4.76
CA GLU A 244 1.95 20.99 -5.32
C GLU A 244 3.30 21.74 -5.40
N SER A 245 4.19 21.60 -4.41
CA SER A 245 5.54 22.20 -4.45
C SER A 245 6.40 21.69 -5.61
N TYR A 246 6.23 20.43 -6.00
CA TYR A 246 6.90 19.83 -7.16
C TYR A 246 6.11 20.01 -8.47
N ALA A 247 4.98 20.73 -8.43
CA ALA A 247 4.09 20.89 -9.57
C ALA A 247 3.65 19.55 -10.19
N MET A 248 3.37 18.56 -9.34
CA MET A 248 2.86 17.24 -9.71
C MET A 248 1.42 17.06 -9.21
N PRO A 249 0.57 16.32 -9.92
CA PRO A 249 -0.72 15.89 -9.38
C PRO A 249 -0.51 14.80 -8.32
N VAL A 250 -1.55 14.54 -7.52
CA VAL A 250 -1.64 13.32 -6.72
C VAL A 250 -2.46 12.25 -7.45
N ALA A 251 -2.26 10.99 -7.10
CA ALA A 251 -3.18 9.91 -7.44
C ALA A 251 -3.59 9.21 -6.14
N THR A 252 -4.72 8.52 -6.13
CA THR A 252 -5.12 7.74 -4.96
C THR A 252 -4.80 6.28 -5.12
N GLY A 253 -4.40 5.65 -4.03
CA GLY A 253 -4.40 4.21 -3.90
C GLY A 253 -4.73 3.79 -2.46
N GLY A 254 -5.21 2.56 -2.29
CA GLY A 254 -5.85 2.16 -1.05
C GLY A 254 -4.98 1.44 -0.04
N ASP A 255 -3.88 0.80 -0.50
CA ASP A 255 -2.97 -0.02 0.31
C ASP A 255 -3.74 -1.05 1.17
N ARG A 256 -4.73 -1.68 0.52
CA ARG A 256 -5.66 -2.58 1.17
C ARG A 256 -5.16 -4.01 1.14
N HIS A 257 -5.22 -4.62 2.31
CA HIS A 257 -4.85 -6.02 2.52
C HIS A 257 -5.98 -6.86 3.15
N GLY A 258 -7.09 -6.20 3.52
CA GLY A 258 -8.28 -6.83 4.11
C GLY A 258 -9.37 -7.08 3.07
N CYS A 259 -10.62 -7.24 3.52
CA CYS A 259 -11.74 -7.59 2.63
C CYS A 259 -12.64 -6.39 2.28
N ARG A 260 -12.16 -5.17 2.51
CA ARG A 260 -12.90 -3.93 2.28
C ARG A 260 -12.29 -3.20 1.10
N PRO A 261 -13.12 -2.56 0.27
CA PRO A 261 -12.61 -1.83 -0.87
C PRO A 261 -11.82 -0.59 -0.44
N ASN A 262 -11.12 0.01 -1.40
CA ASN A 262 -10.36 1.23 -1.23
C ASN A 262 -11.24 2.38 -0.74
N THR A 263 -10.75 3.14 0.24
CA THR A 263 -11.48 4.29 0.77
C THR A 263 -11.25 5.57 -0.04
N VAL A 264 -10.47 5.47 -1.11
CA VAL A 264 -10.10 6.55 -2.01
C VAL A 264 -10.11 6.00 -3.43
N ILE A 265 -10.60 6.78 -4.40
CA ILE A 265 -10.59 6.42 -5.82
C ILE A 265 -10.21 7.65 -6.65
N ASN A 266 -9.59 7.42 -7.81
CA ASN A 266 -9.41 8.46 -8.81
C ASN A 266 -10.67 8.57 -9.65
N LEU A 267 -10.93 9.76 -10.18
CA LEU A 267 -12.06 10.07 -11.03
C LEU A 267 -11.54 10.64 -12.35
N THR A 268 -12.10 10.20 -13.47
CA THR A 268 -11.69 10.63 -14.80
C THR A 268 -12.81 10.47 -15.83
N ASP A 269 -12.70 11.19 -16.94
CA ASP A 269 -13.55 11.01 -18.12
C ASP A 269 -12.89 10.12 -19.20
N ALA A 270 -11.64 9.69 -18.96
CA ALA A 270 -10.87 8.79 -19.81
C ALA A 270 -11.65 7.51 -20.15
N ARG A 271 -11.49 7.04 -21.38
CA ARG A 271 -12.10 5.81 -21.91
C ARG A 271 -11.17 4.62 -21.84
N THR A 272 -9.87 4.86 -21.66
CA THR A 272 -8.84 3.83 -21.53
C THR A 272 -7.93 4.16 -20.35
N PHE A 273 -7.21 3.17 -19.84
CA PHE A 273 -6.22 3.41 -18.81
C PHE A 273 -5.09 4.32 -19.33
N ASP A 274 -4.68 4.15 -20.60
CA ASP A 274 -3.65 4.98 -21.25
C ASP A 274 -4.04 6.48 -21.29
N GLU A 275 -5.32 6.78 -21.56
CA GLU A 275 -5.84 8.15 -21.50
C GLU A 275 -5.75 8.71 -20.07
N PHE A 276 -6.10 7.92 -19.05
CA PHE A 276 -5.92 8.34 -17.65
C PHE A 276 -4.45 8.56 -17.30
N VAL A 277 -3.55 7.71 -17.80
CA VAL A 277 -2.10 7.89 -17.64
C VAL A 277 -1.66 9.22 -18.27
N ALA A 278 -2.16 9.58 -19.45
CA ALA A 278 -1.87 10.87 -20.07
C ALA A 278 -2.39 12.07 -19.26
N GLU A 279 -3.58 11.99 -18.67
CA GLU A 279 -4.13 13.05 -17.79
C GLU A 279 -3.21 13.34 -16.60
N ILE A 280 -2.71 12.29 -15.94
CA ILE A 280 -1.78 12.41 -14.81
C ILE A 280 -0.41 12.89 -15.29
N ARG A 281 0.14 12.28 -16.34
CA ARG A 281 1.54 12.50 -16.76
C ARG A 281 1.75 13.79 -17.52
N VAL A 282 0.89 14.07 -18.48
CA VAL A 282 1.04 15.15 -19.47
C VAL A 282 0.22 16.35 -19.05
N ASP A 283 -1.08 16.17 -18.80
CA ASP A 283 -1.95 17.29 -18.41
C ASP A 283 -1.68 17.74 -16.98
N LYS A 284 -1.04 16.88 -16.18
CA LYS A 284 -0.71 17.10 -14.77
C LYS A 284 -1.96 17.52 -13.99
N LYS A 285 -3.06 16.80 -14.26
CA LYS A 285 -4.37 16.99 -13.64
C LYS A 285 -4.81 15.71 -12.99
N SER A 286 -5.45 15.83 -11.82
CA SER A 286 -6.05 14.71 -11.12
C SER A 286 -7.34 15.12 -10.45
N GLN A 287 -8.26 14.17 -10.36
CA GLN A 287 -9.46 14.30 -9.58
C GLN A 287 -9.60 13.06 -8.71
N VAL A 288 -9.83 13.25 -7.42
CA VAL A 288 -9.84 12.16 -6.45
C VAL A 288 -11.04 12.28 -5.51
N ALA A 289 -11.63 11.13 -5.15
CA ALA A 289 -12.72 11.04 -4.21
C ALA A 289 -12.29 10.30 -2.95
N LEU A 290 -12.55 10.90 -1.79
CA LEU A 290 -12.48 10.23 -0.50
C LEU A 290 -13.86 9.64 -0.22
N MET A 291 -13.93 8.32 -0.17
CA MET A 291 -15.16 7.58 0.13
C MET A 291 -15.58 7.82 1.58
N PRO A 292 -16.87 7.66 1.93
CA PRO A 292 -17.36 7.88 3.31
C PRO A 292 -16.59 7.08 4.37
N GLU A 293 -16.12 5.90 4.00
CA GLU A 293 -15.32 5.01 4.83
C GLU A 293 -13.98 5.65 5.24
N TYR A 294 -13.40 6.56 4.44
CA TYR A 294 -12.16 7.26 4.77
C TYR A 294 -12.30 8.16 6.01
N GLU A 295 -13.52 8.67 6.28
CA GLU A 295 -13.79 9.48 7.47
C GLU A 295 -13.61 8.70 8.78
N LEU A 296 -13.64 7.36 8.72
CA LEU A 296 -13.36 6.53 9.89
C LEU A 296 -11.91 6.74 10.37
N PRO A 297 -11.69 6.88 11.70
CA PRO A 297 -10.35 7.01 12.25
C PRO A 297 -9.43 5.87 11.78
N LEU A 298 -8.18 6.19 11.43
CA LEU A 298 -7.25 5.22 10.85
C LEU A 298 -7.13 3.94 11.70
N HIS A 299 -6.89 4.07 13.01
CA HIS A 299 -6.74 2.89 13.88
C HIS A 299 -7.97 1.97 13.85
N SER A 300 -9.18 2.53 13.70
CA SER A 300 -10.38 1.72 13.53
C SER A 300 -10.39 0.97 12.19
N ARG A 301 -9.94 1.61 11.11
CA ARG A 301 -9.80 0.97 9.78
C ARG A 301 -8.71 -0.10 9.78
N GLN A 302 -7.58 0.16 10.42
CA GLN A 302 -6.48 -0.81 10.57
C GLN A 302 -6.93 -2.04 11.35
N LEU A 303 -7.61 -1.86 12.49
CA LEU A 303 -8.13 -2.97 13.28
C LEU A 303 -9.19 -3.79 12.54
N ALA A 304 -10.05 -3.14 11.75
CA ALA A 304 -10.97 -3.87 10.87
C ALA A 304 -10.21 -4.71 9.82
N SER A 305 -9.16 -4.15 9.21
CA SER A 305 -8.30 -4.89 8.29
C SER A 305 -7.60 -6.07 8.97
N PHE A 306 -7.03 -5.87 10.17
CA PHE A 306 -6.43 -6.95 10.95
C PHE A 306 -7.44 -8.03 11.32
N ALA A 307 -8.68 -7.66 11.62
CA ALA A 307 -9.74 -8.63 11.85
C ALA A 307 -10.00 -9.49 10.61
N ASP A 308 -10.04 -8.89 9.42
CA ASP A 308 -10.18 -9.61 8.15
C ASP A 308 -8.97 -10.53 7.89
N ILE A 309 -7.74 -10.04 8.13
CA ILE A 309 -6.49 -10.81 7.95
C ILE A 309 -6.44 -12.03 8.88
N LEU A 310 -6.88 -11.88 10.13
CA LEU A 310 -6.81 -12.94 11.14
C LEU A 310 -8.02 -13.89 11.10
N LYS A 311 -9.06 -13.54 10.35
CA LYS A 311 -10.27 -14.34 10.19
C LYS A 311 -9.97 -15.69 9.54
N THR A 312 -10.77 -16.68 9.93
CA THR A 312 -10.83 -17.98 9.23
C THR A 312 -11.89 -17.91 8.14
N TYR A 313 -11.54 -18.35 6.93
CA TYR A 313 -12.42 -18.37 5.77
C TYR A 313 -12.77 -19.84 5.43
N PRO A 314 -13.93 -20.36 5.87
CA PRO A 314 -14.29 -21.76 5.66
C PRO A 314 -14.37 -22.17 4.18
N ASP A 315 -14.76 -21.21 3.34
CA ASP A 315 -14.98 -21.42 1.91
C ASP A 315 -13.68 -21.41 1.09
N PHE A 316 -12.54 -21.10 1.71
CA PHE A 316 -11.24 -21.12 1.04
C PHE A 316 -10.65 -22.54 0.97
N PRO A 317 -9.68 -22.77 0.07
CA PRO A 317 -8.85 -23.97 0.10
C PRO A 317 -8.26 -24.21 1.48
N GLU A 318 -8.14 -25.48 1.89
CA GLU A 318 -7.75 -25.87 3.25
C GLU A 318 -6.46 -25.19 3.72
N GLU A 319 -5.49 -25.12 2.81
CA GLU A 319 -4.16 -24.52 2.95
C GLU A 319 -4.13 -22.98 2.95
N ARG A 320 -5.29 -22.32 2.89
CA ARG A 320 -5.42 -20.86 3.01
C ARG A 320 -6.52 -20.42 3.97
N ARG A 321 -7.25 -21.34 4.63
CA ARG A 321 -8.40 -20.98 5.48
C ARG A 321 -8.01 -20.13 6.67
N ARG A 322 -6.93 -20.49 7.37
CA ARG A 322 -6.51 -19.85 8.62
C ARG A 322 -5.33 -18.93 8.35
N TRP A 323 -5.17 -17.91 9.19
CA TRP A 323 -4.03 -17.00 9.10
C TRP A 323 -2.67 -17.71 9.13
N PHE A 324 -2.49 -18.74 9.97
CA PHE A 324 -1.26 -19.55 10.02
C PHE A 324 -0.95 -20.33 8.74
N ASP A 325 -1.96 -20.58 7.90
CA ASP A 325 -1.75 -21.21 6.60
C ASP A 325 -1.30 -20.19 5.54
N ARG A 326 -1.48 -18.90 5.83
CA ARG A 326 -1.09 -17.76 5.00
C ARG A 326 0.20 -17.06 5.47
N VAL A 327 0.84 -17.58 6.52
CA VAL A 327 2.12 -17.09 7.05
C VAL A 327 3.21 -18.09 6.71
N SER A 328 4.31 -17.57 6.18
CA SER A 328 5.40 -18.33 5.58
C SER A 328 6.73 -17.79 6.07
N PHE A 329 7.70 -18.67 6.31
CA PHE A 329 9.07 -18.27 6.68
C PHE A 329 10.08 -19.36 6.32
N ASP A 330 11.34 -18.98 6.13
CA ASP A 330 12.41 -19.96 5.96
C ASP A 330 12.74 -20.62 7.29
N THR A 331 12.63 -21.94 7.33
CA THR A 331 12.99 -22.74 8.50
C THR A 331 14.51 -22.90 8.65
N GLY A 332 15.28 -22.50 7.63
CA GLY A 332 16.72 -22.63 7.43
C GLY A 332 17.18 -24.08 7.20
N SER A 333 16.25 -24.98 6.89
CA SER A 333 16.50 -26.43 6.73
C SER A 333 17.09 -26.80 5.37
N GLY A 334 17.23 -25.83 4.47
CA GLY A 334 17.59 -26.05 3.07
C GLY A 334 16.43 -26.55 2.20
N LEU A 335 15.24 -26.76 2.79
CA LEU A 335 14.02 -27.20 2.09
C LEU A 335 13.14 -26.03 1.59
N GLY A 336 13.58 -24.79 1.82
CA GLY A 336 12.86 -23.58 1.46
C GLY A 336 11.86 -23.11 2.51
N VAL A 337 10.88 -22.33 2.05
CA VAL A 337 9.87 -21.66 2.88
C VAL A 337 8.82 -22.67 3.38
N ALA A 338 8.54 -22.66 4.67
CA ALA A 338 7.49 -23.48 5.29
C ALA A 338 6.35 -22.62 5.83
N ARG A 339 5.16 -23.22 5.95
CA ARG A 339 4.00 -22.54 6.56
C ARG A 339 4.07 -22.59 8.08
N LEU A 340 3.52 -21.58 8.73
CA LEU A 340 3.45 -21.54 10.19
C LEU A 340 2.62 -22.70 10.76
N SER A 341 1.55 -23.12 10.07
CA SER A 341 0.74 -24.27 10.46
C SER A 341 1.48 -25.62 10.42
N GLU A 342 2.42 -25.80 9.48
CA GLU A 342 3.28 -27.01 9.38
C GLU A 342 4.22 -27.14 10.58
N GLN A 343 4.51 -26.04 11.28
CA GLN A 343 5.35 -26.03 12.49
C GLN A 343 4.54 -26.31 13.78
N GLY A 344 3.31 -26.80 13.65
CA GLY A 344 2.44 -27.15 14.77
C GLY A 344 1.76 -25.95 15.44
N TRP A 345 1.67 -24.82 14.75
CA TRP A 345 0.84 -23.70 15.18
C TRP A 345 -0.62 -24.01 14.88
N ASP A 346 -1.40 -24.13 15.95
CA ASP A 346 -2.83 -24.41 15.90
C ASP A 346 -3.57 -23.52 16.90
N ASN A 347 -4.52 -22.72 16.39
CA ASN A 347 -5.39 -21.87 17.19
C ASN A 347 -6.17 -22.66 18.25
N ALA A 348 -6.58 -23.90 17.96
CA ALA A 348 -7.31 -24.74 18.90
C ALA A 348 -6.48 -25.04 20.17
N LYS A 349 -5.14 -25.04 20.04
CA LYS A 349 -4.21 -25.36 21.12
C LYS A 349 -3.65 -24.13 21.85
N ARG A 350 -3.91 -22.90 21.36
CA ARG A 350 -3.32 -21.65 21.86
C ARG A 350 -4.40 -20.63 22.25
N VAL A 351 -4.93 -20.77 23.48
CA VAL A 351 -6.00 -19.90 24.02
C VAL A 351 -5.65 -18.41 23.92
N TRP A 352 -4.42 -18.02 24.26
CA TRP A 352 -3.98 -16.61 24.26
C TRP A 352 -4.09 -15.96 22.88
N LEU A 353 -3.80 -16.72 21.82
CA LEU A 353 -3.82 -16.23 20.45
C LEU A 353 -5.26 -16.02 19.96
N ARG A 354 -6.17 -16.93 20.35
CA ARG A 354 -7.61 -16.74 20.13
C ARG A 354 -8.14 -15.49 20.83
N VAL A 355 -7.71 -15.25 22.06
CA VAL A 355 -8.09 -14.05 22.82
C VAL A 355 -7.55 -12.78 22.15
N ALA A 356 -6.29 -12.79 21.68
CA ALA A 356 -5.70 -11.68 20.95
C ALA A 356 -6.46 -11.38 19.65
N ILE A 357 -6.70 -12.40 18.81
CA ILE A 357 -7.47 -12.27 17.55
C ILE A 357 -8.88 -11.75 17.83
N TRP A 358 -9.58 -12.32 18.83
CA TRP A 358 -10.92 -11.88 19.20
C TRP A 358 -10.94 -10.43 19.66
N THR A 359 -9.96 -10.01 20.47
CA THR A 359 -9.85 -8.64 20.97
C THR A 359 -9.64 -7.65 19.82
N LEU A 360 -8.74 -7.97 18.88
CA LEU A 360 -8.54 -7.16 17.67
C LEU A 360 -9.82 -7.08 16.83
N GLY A 361 -10.55 -8.19 16.69
CA GLY A 361 -11.84 -8.23 16.02
C GLY A 361 -12.90 -7.33 16.66
N VAL A 362 -13.01 -7.34 17.99
CA VAL A 362 -13.93 -6.47 18.73
C VAL A 362 -13.54 -5.00 18.59
N LEU A 363 -12.25 -4.67 18.72
CA LEU A 363 -11.75 -3.31 18.56
C LEU A 363 -11.87 -2.81 17.10
N GLY A 364 -11.81 -3.69 16.11
CA GLY A 364 -12.06 -3.37 14.70
C GLY A 364 -13.53 -3.24 14.33
N SER A 365 -14.44 -3.65 15.22
CA SER A 365 -15.88 -3.71 14.92
C SER A 365 -16.55 -2.32 14.91
N PRO A 366 -17.74 -2.20 14.29
CA PRO A 366 -18.54 -0.98 14.36
C PRO A 366 -18.83 -0.48 15.78
N VAL A 367 -18.88 -1.37 16.78
CA VAL A 367 -19.20 -1.07 18.17
C VAL A 367 -18.11 -0.21 18.84
N ALA A 368 -16.84 -0.43 18.49
CA ALA A 368 -15.72 0.31 19.06
C ALA A 368 -15.46 1.66 18.38
N ARG A 369 -16.08 1.93 17.21
CA ARG A 369 -15.86 3.15 16.41
C ARG A 369 -16.07 4.46 17.19
N PRO A 370 -17.08 4.63 18.06
CA PRO A 370 -17.26 5.86 18.83
C PRO A 370 -16.04 6.22 19.69
N ILE A 371 -15.36 5.22 20.27
CA ILE A 371 -14.16 5.41 21.10
C ILE A 371 -13.03 6.01 20.25
N PHE A 372 -12.78 5.45 19.07
CA PHE A 372 -11.75 5.97 18.16
C PHE A 372 -12.10 7.36 17.62
N ARG A 373 -13.39 7.67 17.42
CA ARG A 373 -13.82 9.02 17.01
C ARG A 373 -13.54 10.05 18.10
N ALA A 374 -13.76 9.70 19.36
CA ALA A 374 -13.47 10.57 20.50
C ALA A 374 -11.95 10.78 20.68
N ALA A 375 -11.15 9.73 20.51
CA ALA A 375 -9.69 9.77 20.65
C ALA A 375 -8.94 10.38 19.44
N ARG A 376 -9.63 10.64 18.32
CA ARG A 376 -8.99 11.14 17.09
C ARG A 376 -8.54 12.59 17.24
N ALA A 377 -7.26 12.83 16.94
CA ALA A 377 -6.67 14.16 16.87
C ALA A 377 -7.40 15.07 15.86
N THR A 378 -7.54 16.35 16.19
CA THR A 378 -8.27 17.33 15.35
C THR A 378 -7.68 17.43 13.93
N LYS A 379 -6.34 17.43 13.81
CA LYS A 379 -5.64 17.46 12.51
C LYS A 379 -5.94 16.27 11.60
N ASP A 380 -6.41 15.15 12.15
CA ASP A 380 -6.75 13.93 11.40
C ASP A 380 -8.23 13.86 11.02
N ARG A 381 -9.01 14.93 11.27
CA ARG A 381 -10.40 15.03 10.86
C ARG A 381 -10.46 15.57 9.43
N VAL A 382 -11.10 14.82 8.54
CA VAL A 382 -11.35 15.24 7.16
C VAL A 382 -12.27 16.47 7.16
N PRO A 383 -11.85 17.62 6.62
CA PRO A 383 -12.65 18.85 6.56
C PRO A 383 -13.97 18.63 5.84
N ARG A 384 -15.05 19.33 6.24
CA ARG A 384 -16.39 19.14 5.65
C ARG A 384 -16.41 19.34 4.14
N ASP A 385 -15.69 20.35 3.70
CA ASP A 385 -15.51 20.73 2.31
C ASP A 385 -14.00 20.89 2.05
N PRO A 386 -13.47 20.46 0.90
CA PRO A 386 -12.11 20.76 0.47
C PRO A 386 -11.74 22.25 0.58
N GLU A 387 -12.68 23.18 0.35
CA GLU A 387 -12.46 24.63 0.44
C GLU A 387 -12.04 25.10 1.84
N PHE A 388 -12.42 24.35 2.88
CA PHE A 388 -12.01 24.62 4.27
C PHE A 388 -10.69 23.96 4.65
N THR A 389 -9.92 23.51 3.66
CA THR A 389 -8.58 22.95 3.88
C THR A 389 -7.53 24.04 3.70
N ASP A 390 -6.87 24.40 4.79
CA ASP A 390 -5.71 25.30 4.74
C ASP A 390 -4.45 24.53 4.34
N PHE A 391 -4.15 24.52 3.04
CA PHE A 391 -2.90 23.96 2.52
C PHE A 391 -1.73 24.91 2.72
N GLU A 392 -0.64 24.39 3.28
CA GLU A 392 0.64 25.06 3.49
C GLU A 392 1.63 24.50 2.47
N ILE A 393 1.75 25.15 1.30
CA ILE A 393 2.63 24.68 0.22
C ILE A 393 4.08 25.07 0.56
N PRO A 394 4.99 24.12 0.86
CA PRO A 394 6.37 24.46 1.13
C PRO A 394 7.04 25.02 -0.13
N ARG A 395 7.89 26.05 0.00
CA ARG A 395 8.73 26.46 -1.14
C ARG A 395 9.81 25.41 -1.33
N LEU A 396 10.17 25.13 -2.58
CA LEU A 396 11.26 24.18 -2.90
C LEU A 396 12.60 24.56 -2.23
N GLU A 397 12.81 25.86 -1.99
CA GLU A 397 13.97 26.42 -1.29
C GLU A 397 13.96 26.17 0.23
N ASP A 398 12.78 26.00 0.84
CA ASP A 398 12.62 25.74 2.27
C ASP A 398 12.82 24.25 2.62
N VAL A 399 13.12 23.41 1.62
CA VAL A 399 13.47 22.01 1.81
C VAL A 399 14.99 21.96 2.06
N PRO A 400 15.50 21.53 3.22
CA PRO A 400 16.89 21.71 3.62
C PRO A 400 17.88 21.17 2.58
N ALA A 401 18.56 22.07 1.87
CA ALA A 401 19.65 21.74 0.96
C ALA A 401 20.94 21.55 1.76
N GLU A 402 20.95 20.64 2.73
CA GLU A 402 22.14 20.34 3.51
C GLU A 402 22.56 18.89 3.29
N PHE A 403 23.23 18.67 2.17
CA PHE A 403 24.53 17.99 2.08
C PHE A 403 25.12 18.30 0.69
N SER A 404 25.32 19.59 0.44
CA SER A 404 26.34 20.02 -0.52
C SER A 404 27.69 19.95 0.19
N SER A 405 28.36 18.80 0.09
CA SER A 405 29.81 18.70 0.24
C SER A 405 30.28 17.45 -0.50
N ARG A 406 31.26 17.45 -1.39
CA ARG A 406 32.25 18.46 -1.77
C ARG A 406 32.99 17.92 -3.01
N THR A 407 33.07 18.76 -4.05
CA THR A 407 34.22 18.97 -4.96
C THR A 407 34.81 17.84 -5.83
N VAL A 408 34.84 18.19 -7.12
CA VAL A 408 35.64 17.72 -8.28
C VAL A 408 35.18 16.44 -8.97
#